data_AF-A0A8S8Z3H3-F1
#
_entry.id   AF-A0A8S8Z3H3-F1
#
_cell.length_a   1.000
_cell.length_b   1.000
_cell.length_c   1.000
_cell.angle_alpha   90.00
_cell.angle_beta   90.00
_cell.angle_gamma   90.00
#
_symmetry.space_group_name_H-M   'P 1'
#
loop_
_entity.id
_entity.type
_entity.pdbx_description
1 polymer ?
#
loop_
_entity_poly.entity_id
_entity_poly.type
_entity_poly.pdbx_seq_one_letter_code
_entity_poly.pdbx_strand_id
1 'polypeptide(L)'
;MGPTRDRGLRRLDRLNRRETRVKPKFVDGIKQQLTNSPIGVELYRAAADIIDTANSKEKLGMMRRSLRGTRQLSKGDAKSYRQRLFAAASIEILQDAGYETPVVVVKRQWCLDKYDVKKYKRILKKLVKGEVDCLTNAAIPPAIARRIAIMHQLTTYRDYLIEQEGRAVATAVFEQAIEIARSFGEPVLEGDNWVHPNDPGQLTNRPASVVAGRAIMAAMDSLGMPDSSVSELHSRYPVDNLETFMERRGSQVRGDDVEEEA
;
A
#
# COMPACT_ATOMS: atom_id res chain seq x y z
N MET A 1 14.06 -29.01 41.10
CA MET A 1 15.12 -28.02 41.38
C MET A 1 14.50 -26.83 42.11
N GLY A 2 14.69 -26.72 43.42
CA GLY A 2 14.06 -25.69 44.26
C GLY A 2 14.76 -24.33 44.18
N PRO A 3 14.11 -23.23 44.61
CA PRO A 3 14.64 -21.89 44.46
C PRO A 3 15.87 -21.67 45.34
N THR A 4 16.99 -21.34 44.72
CA THR A 4 18.29 -21.11 45.35
C THR A 4 18.17 -20.02 46.43
N ARG A 5 18.38 -20.38 47.71
CA ARG A 5 18.20 -19.49 48.87
C ARG A 5 19.26 -18.38 48.96
N ASP A 6 20.32 -18.45 48.17
CA ASP A 6 21.44 -17.52 48.20
C ASP A 6 21.08 -16.12 47.67
N ARG A 7 21.33 -15.10 48.49
CA ARG A 7 21.09 -13.68 48.20
C ARG A 7 22.06 -13.17 47.14
N GLY A 8 23.28 -13.69 47.11
CA GLY A 8 24.32 -13.34 46.14
C GLY A 8 23.95 -13.80 44.74
N LEU A 9 23.57 -15.07 44.60
CA LEU A 9 23.14 -15.65 43.31
C LEU A 9 21.87 -14.99 42.77
N ARG A 10 20.91 -14.61 43.62
CA ARG A 10 19.73 -13.83 43.18
C ARG A 10 20.07 -12.42 42.73
N ARG A 11 21.07 -11.78 43.35
CA ARG A 11 21.54 -10.45 42.93
C ARG A 11 22.28 -10.53 41.60
N LEU A 12 23.11 -11.57 41.42
CA LEU A 12 23.81 -11.89 40.18
C LEU A 12 22.85 -12.22 39.05
N ASP A 13 21.81 -13.03 39.29
CA ASP A 13 20.77 -13.34 38.30
C ASP A 13 19.97 -12.09 37.92
N ARG A 14 19.64 -11.21 38.87
CA ARG A 14 18.99 -9.91 38.57
C ARG A 14 19.89 -8.95 37.80
N LEU A 15 21.19 -8.93 38.10
CA LEU A 15 22.18 -8.14 37.37
C LEU A 15 22.35 -8.70 35.96
N ASN A 16 22.52 -10.02 35.84
CA ASN A 16 22.63 -10.70 34.56
C ASN A 16 21.37 -10.49 33.72
N ARG A 17 20.16 -10.62 34.29
CA ARG A 17 18.90 -10.28 33.61
C ARG A 17 18.72 -8.78 33.33
N ARG A 18 19.48 -7.88 33.96
CA ARG A 18 19.48 -6.44 33.63
C ARG A 18 20.47 -6.14 32.51
N GLU A 19 21.64 -6.76 32.56
CA GLU A 19 22.72 -6.68 31.56
C GLU A 19 22.31 -7.36 30.25
N THR A 20 21.75 -8.57 30.31
CA THR A 20 21.28 -9.35 29.14
C THR A 20 19.93 -8.89 28.62
N ARG A 21 19.19 -8.05 29.36
CA ARG A 21 17.91 -7.50 28.88
C ARG A 21 18.20 -6.41 27.86
N VAL A 22 18.29 -6.83 26.60
CA VAL A 22 18.24 -5.93 25.45
C VAL A 22 16.83 -5.33 25.40
N LYS A 23 16.66 -4.11 25.94
CA LYS A 23 15.43 -3.37 25.72
C LYS A 23 15.28 -3.14 24.21
N PRO A 24 14.16 -3.56 23.58
CA PRO A 24 13.97 -3.34 22.16
C PRO A 24 14.07 -1.84 21.88
N LYS A 25 14.94 -1.50 20.92
CA LYS A 25 15.17 -0.12 20.51
C LYS A 25 13.86 0.42 19.93
N PHE A 26 13.75 1.75 19.91
CA PHE A 26 12.58 2.39 19.33
C PHE A 26 12.34 1.97 17.87
N VAL A 27 13.43 1.81 17.10
CA VAL A 27 13.43 1.34 15.71
C VAL A 27 12.89 -0.08 15.56
N ASP A 28 13.21 -0.99 16.49
CA ASP A 28 12.72 -2.37 16.44
C ASP A 28 11.18 -2.40 16.47
N GLY A 29 10.56 -1.48 17.22
CA GLY A 29 9.11 -1.34 17.20
C GLY A 29 8.55 -0.67 15.94
N ILE A 30 9.32 0.16 15.23
CA ILE A 30 8.93 0.65 13.89
C ILE A 30 8.92 -0.52 12.91
N LYS A 31 9.98 -1.32 12.89
CA LYS A 31 10.09 -2.53 12.07
C LYS A 31 8.97 -3.52 12.36
N GLN A 32 8.63 -3.69 13.64
CA GLN A 32 7.48 -4.50 14.03
C GLN A 32 6.15 -3.96 13.47
N GLN A 33 5.92 -2.64 13.44
CA GLN A 33 4.72 -2.08 12.78
C GLN A 33 4.73 -2.35 11.27
N LEU A 34 5.90 -2.27 10.62
CA LEU A 34 6.05 -2.59 9.19
C LEU A 34 5.76 -4.07 8.92
N THR A 35 6.29 -4.99 9.72
CA THR A 35 6.03 -6.44 9.62
C THR A 35 4.55 -6.77 9.81
N ASN A 36 3.86 -6.05 10.70
CA ASN A 36 2.44 -6.26 10.97
C ASN A 36 1.51 -5.51 9.98
N SER A 37 2.07 -4.83 8.97
CA SER A 37 1.30 -4.14 7.93
C SER A 37 1.17 -5.01 6.69
N PRO A 38 0.20 -4.76 5.78
CA PRO A 38 -0.03 -5.57 4.59
C PRO A 38 1.01 -5.31 3.47
N ILE A 39 2.26 -4.97 3.82
CA ILE A 39 3.34 -4.74 2.86
C ILE A 39 4.11 -6.02 2.60
N GLY A 40 4.50 -6.26 1.34
CA GLY A 40 5.35 -7.38 0.97
C GLY A 40 6.80 -7.23 1.46
N VAL A 41 7.57 -8.32 1.36
CA VAL A 41 8.96 -8.41 1.86
C VAL A 41 9.88 -7.36 1.24
N GLU A 42 9.74 -7.06 -0.05
CA GLU A 42 10.57 -6.06 -0.74
C GLU A 42 10.28 -4.63 -0.26
N LEU A 43 9.00 -4.28 -0.10
CA LEU A 43 8.60 -2.99 0.48
C LEU A 43 9.03 -2.86 1.94
N TYR A 44 8.97 -3.96 2.71
CA TYR A 44 9.48 -3.99 4.07
C TYR A 44 10.98 -3.68 4.10
N ARG A 45 11.78 -4.32 3.23
CA ARG A 45 13.24 -4.09 3.17
C ARG A 45 13.56 -2.64 2.84
N ALA A 46 12.94 -2.09 1.80
CA ALA A 46 13.13 -0.70 1.40
C ALA A 46 12.68 0.29 2.48
N ALA A 47 11.54 0.03 3.13
CA ALA A 47 11.04 0.89 4.21
C ALA A 47 11.92 0.80 5.47
N ALA A 48 12.43 -0.39 5.78
CA ALA A 48 13.36 -0.61 6.89
C ALA A 48 14.69 0.10 6.65
N ASP A 49 15.19 0.09 5.42
CA ASP A 49 16.44 0.78 5.04
C ASP A 49 16.33 2.31 5.19
N ILE A 50 15.19 2.90 4.78
CA ILE A 50 14.87 4.32 5.07
C ILE A 50 14.94 4.62 6.58
N ILE A 51 14.37 3.73 7.41
CA ILE A 51 14.34 3.92 8.85
C ILE A 51 15.72 3.76 9.49
N ASP A 52 16.49 2.76 9.07
CA ASP A 52 17.84 2.50 9.58
C ASP A 52 18.80 3.63 9.19
N THR A 53 18.73 4.09 7.94
CA THR A 53 19.51 5.23 7.43
C THR A 53 19.11 6.54 8.13
N ALA A 54 17.83 6.77 8.38
CA ALA A 54 17.41 7.94 9.16
C ALA A 54 17.91 7.87 10.61
N ASN A 55 17.86 6.68 11.23
CA ASN A 55 18.26 6.47 12.63
C ASN A 55 19.78 6.46 12.86
N SER A 56 20.58 6.18 11.82
CA SER A 56 22.04 6.32 11.88
C SER A 56 22.43 7.80 12.01
N LYS A 57 21.73 8.69 11.30
CA LYS A 57 21.94 10.16 11.35
C LYS A 57 21.37 10.82 12.59
N GLU A 58 20.13 10.52 12.94
CA GLU A 58 19.47 11.10 14.10
C GLU A 58 18.69 10.03 14.87
N LYS A 59 18.93 9.89 16.17
CA LYS A 59 18.27 8.85 16.99
C LYS A 59 16.76 9.08 17.06
N LEU A 60 15.99 8.38 16.23
CA LEU A 60 14.54 8.59 16.06
C LEU A 60 13.76 8.44 17.37
N GLY A 61 14.19 7.53 18.26
CA GLY A 61 13.56 7.34 19.57
C GLY A 61 13.66 8.53 20.53
N MET A 62 14.66 9.40 20.32
CA MET A 62 14.87 10.62 21.08
C MET A 62 14.03 11.79 20.54
N MET A 63 13.53 11.69 19.30
CA MET A 63 12.68 12.71 18.71
C MET A 63 11.29 12.71 19.38
N ARG A 64 11.14 13.61 20.35
CA ARG A 64 9.87 13.87 21.04
C ARG A 64 9.36 15.23 20.58
N ARG A 65 8.26 15.22 19.84
CA ARG A 65 7.57 16.44 19.42
C ARG A 65 6.11 16.38 19.87
N SER A 66 5.50 17.55 20.03
CA SER A 66 4.06 17.65 20.18
C SER A 66 3.37 17.08 18.94
N LEU A 67 2.42 16.18 19.17
CA LEU A 67 1.64 15.44 18.17
C LEU A 67 0.17 15.65 18.45
N ARG A 68 -0.61 15.81 17.38
CA ARG A 68 -2.05 16.02 17.48
C ARG A 68 -2.75 14.76 17.94
N GLY A 69 -2.35 13.61 17.41
CA GLY A 69 -2.96 12.32 17.71
C GLY A 69 -2.62 11.74 19.08
N THR A 70 -1.75 12.36 19.88
CA THR A 70 -1.37 11.85 21.21
C THR A 70 -2.09 12.53 22.38
N ARG A 71 -3.01 13.47 22.14
CA ARG A 71 -3.63 14.30 23.20
C ARG A 71 -4.35 13.51 24.30
N GLN A 72 -4.88 12.32 23.98
CA GLN A 72 -5.61 11.46 24.90
C GLN A 72 -4.94 10.09 25.12
N LEU A 73 -3.74 9.88 24.58
CA LEU A 73 -3.08 8.58 24.60
C LEU A 73 -2.24 8.39 25.87
N SER A 74 -2.19 7.15 26.36
CA SER A 74 -1.23 6.77 27.40
C SER A 74 0.21 6.91 26.89
N LYS A 75 1.21 6.94 27.79
CA LYS A 75 2.63 7.04 27.38
C LYS A 75 3.07 5.87 26.47
N GLY A 76 2.52 4.67 26.69
CA GLY A 76 2.79 3.49 25.85
C GLY A 76 2.19 3.63 24.46
N ASP A 77 0.94 4.06 24.39
CA ASP A 77 0.22 4.26 23.14
C ASP A 77 0.80 5.42 22.33
N ALA A 78 1.26 6.48 23.00
CA ALA A 78 1.98 7.58 22.35
C ALA A 78 3.33 7.14 21.76
N LYS A 79 4.00 6.13 22.35
CA LYS A 79 5.20 5.52 21.75
C LYS A 79 4.82 4.72 20.50
N SER A 80 3.82 3.85 20.60
CA SER A 80 3.34 3.04 19.46
C SER A 80 2.85 3.93 18.31
N TYR A 81 2.08 4.98 18.62
CA TYR A 81 1.63 5.99 17.66
C TYR A 81 2.80 6.63 16.91
N ARG A 82 3.88 7.02 17.61
CA ARG A 82 5.09 7.53 16.96
C ARG A 82 5.78 6.51 16.08
N GLN A 83 5.81 5.24 16.48
CA GLN A 83 6.39 4.17 15.66
C GLN A 83 5.58 3.98 14.37
N ARG A 84 4.25 4.00 14.47
CA ARG A 84 3.33 3.97 13.32
C ARG A 84 3.51 5.19 12.41
N LEU A 85 3.74 6.38 12.96
CA LEU A 85 4.03 7.59 12.16
C LEU A 85 5.31 7.43 11.34
N PHE A 86 6.39 6.92 11.93
CA PHE A 86 7.63 6.66 11.18
C PHE A 86 7.45 5.58 10.12
N ALA A 87 6.76 4.49 10.45
CA ALA A 87 6.45 3.42 9.49
C ALA A 87 5.59 3.91 8.33
N ALA A 88 4.48 4.62 8.61
CA ALA A 88 3.63 5.17 7.56
C ALA A 88 4.38 6.22 6.71
N ALA A 89 5.23 7.03 7.33
CA ALA A 89 6.03 8.02 6.62
C ALA A 89 7.09 7.39 5.71
N SER A 90 7.74 6.29 6.10
CA SER A 90 8.70 5.59 5.22
C SER A 90 7.98 4.95 4.02
N ILE A 91 6.82 4.33 4.24
CA ILE A 91 5.99 3.80 3.15
C ILE A 91 5.53 4.95 2.21
N GLU A 92 5.14 6.10 2.75
CA GLU A 92 4.73 7.26 1.93
C GLU A 92 5.89 7.92 1.18
N ILE A 93 7.14 7.68 1.60
CA ILE A 93 8.33 8.09 0.85
C ILE A 93 8.58 7.13 -0.30
N LEU A 94 8.41 5.82 -0.09
CA LEU A 94 8.46 4.84 -1.18
C LEU A 94 7.36 5.09 -2.22
N GLN A 95 6.15 5.43 -1.78
CA GLN A 95 5.07 5.81 -2.71
C GLN A 95 5.47 7.02 -3.57
N ASP A 96 6.06 8.05 -2.97
CA ASP A 96 6.57 9.22 -3.71
C ASP A 96 7.71 8.85 -4.69
N ALA A 97 8.45 7.78 -4.41
CA ALA A 97 9.49 7.24 -5.27
C ALA A 97 8.95 6.30 -6.38
N GLY A 98 7.63 6.10 -6.46
CA GLY A 98 6.97 5.31 -7.50
C GLY A 98 6.68 3.86 -7.13
N TYR A 99 6.94 3.44 -5.89
CA TYR A 99 6.58 2.10 -5.42
C TYR A 99 5.07 1.99 -5.18
N GLU A 100 4.50 0.85 -5.55
CA GLU A 100 3.13 0.54 -5.17
C GLU A 100 3.07 0.23 -3.67
N THR A 101 2.24 0.97 -2.91
CA THR A 101 2.18 0.79 -1.46
C THR A 101 0.76 0.91 -0.92
N PRO A 102 0.40 0.14 0.14
CA PRO A 102 -0.91 0.23 0.79
C PRO A 102 -0.99 1.38 1.81
N VAL A 103 -0.19 2.46 1.67
CA VAL A 103 -0.02 3.46 2.73
C VAL A 103 -1.31 4.16 3.14
N VAL A 104 -2.26 4.34 2.23
CA VAL A 104 -3.57 4.94 2.53
C VAL A 104 -4.39 4.03 3.46
N VAL A 105 -4.40 2.72 3.18
CA VAL A 105 -5.06 1.70 4.01
C VAL A 105 -4.41 1.65 5.39
N VAL A 106 -3.07 1.61 5.42
CA VAL A 106 -2.27 1.58 6.65
C VAL A 106 -2.54 2.81 7.53
N LYS A 107 -2.54 4.02 6.97
CA LYS A 107 -2.84 5.26 7.71
C LYS A 107 -4.24 5.26 8.32
N ARG A 108 -5.23 4.74 7.59
CA ARG A 108 -6.62 4.63 8.07
C ARG A 108 -6.76 3.62 9.19
N GLN A 109 -6.22 2.41 9.01
CA GLN A 109 -6.24 1.34 10.03
C GLN A 109 -5.56 1.76 11.34
N TRP A 110 -4.50 2.55 11.24
CA TRP A 110 -3.75 3.03 12.40
C TRP A 110 -4.27 4.34 12.99
N CYS A 111 -5.35 4.91 12.43
CA CYS A 111 -5.96 6.17 12.84
C CYS A 111 -4.95 7.32 12.98
N LEU A 112 -4.04 7.46 12.01
CA LEU A 112 -2.99 8.47 12.06
C LEU A 112 -3.49 9.86 11.63
N ASP A 113 -3.11 10.90 12.38
CA ASP A 113 -3.38 12.29 11.98
C ASP A 113 -2.56 12.67 10.74
N LYS A 114 -3.24 13.22 9.73
CA LYS A 114 -2.64 13.62 8.43
C LYS A 114 -1.49 14.60 8.59
N TYR A 115 -1.58 15.55 9.52
CA TYR A 115 -0.54 16.57 9.73
C TYR A 115 0.66 16.00 10.48
N ASP A 116 0.43 15.09 11.42
CA ASP A 116 1.51 14.36 12.10
C ASP A 116 2.30 13.49 11.10
N VAL A 117 1.62 12.77 10.19
CA VAL A 117 2.27 11.99 9.12
C VAL A 117 3.09 12.91 8.20
N LYS A 118 2.50 14.00 7.69
CA LYS A 118 3.21 14.96 6.81
C LYS A 118 4.46 15.53 7.48
N LYS A 119 4.40 15.79 8.78
CA LYS A 119 5.53 16.27 9.58
C LYS A 119 6.65 15.23 9.66
N TYR A 120 6.32 13.97 9.92
CA TYR A 120 7.31 12.89 10.04
C TYR A 120 7.90 12.49 8.68
N LYS A 121 7.10 12.51 7.61
CA LYS A 121 7.58 12.37 6.23
C LYS A 121 8.63 13.43 5.88
N ARG A 122 8.38 14.70 6.19
CA ARG A 122 9.36 15.78 5.95
C ARG A 122 10.68 15.55 6.70
N ILE A 123 10.60 15.10 7.95
CA ILE A 123 11.78 14.77 8.76
C ILE A 123 12.56 13.64 8.12
N LEU A 124 11.90 12.51 7.83
CA LEU A 124 12.56 11.36 7.21
C LEU A 124 13.20 11.75 5.88
N LYS A 125 12.46 12.41 4.97
CA LYS A 125 13.00 12.89 3.69
C LYS A 125 14.28 13.71 3.84
N LYS A 126 14.36 14.59 4.85
CA LYS A 126 15.57 15.38 5.11
C LYS A 126 16.74 14.49 5.54
N LEU A 127 16.49 13.49 6.36
CA LEU A 127 17.52 12.59 6.88
C LEU A 127 18.06 11.67 5.78
N VAL A 128 17.18 11.08 4.96
CA VAL A 128 17.56 10.06 3.96
C VAL A 128 17.91 10.61 2.58
N LYS A 129 17.88 11.94 2.39
CA LYS A 129 18.13 12.57 1.09
C LYS A 129 19.51 12.18 0.55
N GLY A 130 19.53 11.47 -0.59
CA GLY A 130 20.75 11.10 -1.31
C GLY A 130 21.55 9.95 -0.72
N GLU A 131 20.97 9.19 0.22
CA GLU A 131 21.68 8.18 1.01
C GLU A 131 21.07 6.79 0.93
N VAL A 132 19.88 6.69 0.34
CA VAL A 132 19.13 5.45 0.20
C VAL A 132 19.00 5.19 -1.27
N ASP A 133 19.62 4.12 -1.76
CA ASP A 133 19.68 3.80 -3.19
C ASP A 133 18.29 3.60 -3.80
N CYS A 134 17.34 3.04 -3.04
CA CYS A 134 15.94 2.92 -3.48
C CYS A 134 15.21 4.27 -3.63
N LEU A 135 15.84 5.37 -3.16
CA LEU A 135 15.39 6.75 -3.34
C LEU A 135 16.27 7.53 -4.33
N THR A 136 17.46 7.01 -4.64
CA THR A 136 18.41 7.57 -5.62
C THR A 136 18.09 6.96 -6.97
N ASN A 137 17.35 7.71 -7.80
CA ASN A 137 16.91 7.36 -9.15
C ASN A 137 15.73 6.38 -9.23
N ALA A 138 14.51 6.94 -9.18
CA ALA A 138 13.51 6.51 -10.15
C ALA A 138 14.00 6.99 -11.53
N ALA A 139 14.90 6.24 -12.19
CA ALA A 139 15.33 6.55 -13.57
C ALA A 139 14.14 6.63 -14.54
N ILE A 140 13.02 6.03 -14.11
CA ILE A 140 11.72 6.09 -14.75
C ILE A 140 10.83 7.00 -13.89
N PRO A 141 10.39 8.17 -14.40
CA PRO A 141 9.42 9.03 -13.75
C PRO A 141 8.23 8.22 -13.17
N PRO A 142 7.71 8.52 -11.97
CA PRO A 142 6.65 7.72 -11.33
C PRO A 142 5.41 7.49 -12.19
N ALA A 143 5.03 8.45 -13.03
CA ALA A 143 3.95 8.28 -14.01
C ALA A 143 4.27 7.21 -15.07
N ILE A 144 5.52 7.16 -15.53
CA ILE A 144 5.99 6.17 -16.50
C ILE A 144 6.08 4.78 -15.85
N ALA A 145 6.55 4.69 -14.60
CA ALA A 145 6.57 3.43 -13.87
C ALA A 145 5.15 2.89 -13.64
N ARG A 146 4.21 3.77 -13.26
CA ARG A 146 2.79 3.43 -13.11
C ARG A 146 2.16 2.97 -14.42
N ARG A 147 2.45 3.68 -15.51
CA ARG A 147 2.02 3.33 -16.87
C ARG A 147 2.44 1.92 -17.24
N ILE A 148 3.72 1.60 -17.07
CA ILE A 148 4.28 0.27 -17.38
C ILE A 148 3.55 -0.80 -16.57
N ALA A 149 3.32 -0.57 -15.28
CA ALA A 149 2.63 -1.52 -14.40
C ALA A 149 1.17 -1.77 -14.83
N ILE A 150 0.39 -0.70 -15.10
CA ILE A 150 -1.01 -0.84 -15.54
C ILE A 150 -1.08 -1.50 -16.92
N MET A 151 -0.25 -1.06 -17.86
CA MET A 151 -0.24 -1.61 -19.22
C MET A 151 0.13 -3.08 -19.23
N HIS A 152 1.06 -3.51 -18.38
CA HIS A 152 1.38 -4.93 -18.23
C HIS A 152 0.14 -5.73 -17.78
N GLN A 153 -0.57 -5.24 -16.76
CA GLN A 153 -1.79 -5.89 -16.26
C GLN A 153 -2.91 -5.93 -17.30
N LEU A 154 -3.18 -4.82 -17.99
CA LEU A 154 -4.17 -4.77 -19.08
C LEU A 154 -3.82 -5.76 -20.20
N THR A 155 -2.54 -5.88 -20.54
CA THR A 155 -2.06 -6.81 -21.56
C THR A 155 -2.32 -8.26 -21.14
N THR A 156 -2.05 -8.59 -19.87
CA THR A 156 -2.35 -9.91 -19.31
C THR A 156 -3.85 -10.25 -19.41
N TYR A 157 -4.74 -9.33 -19.04
CA TYR A 157 -6.18 -9.53 -19.20
C TYR A 157 -6.60 -9.73 -20.67
N ARG A 158 -6.03 -8.94 -21.59
CA ARG A 158 -6.29 -9.08 -23.02
C ARG A 158 -5.87 -10.47 -23.51
N ASP A 159 -4.73 -10.97 -23.09
CA ASP A 159 -4.23 -12.27 -23.54
C ASP A 159 -5.16 -13.41 -23.05
N TYR A 160 -5.67 -13.34 -21.82
CA TYR A 160 -6.73 -14.27 -21.36
C TYR A 160 -8.05 -14.11 -22.13
N LEU A 161 -8.46 -12.88 -22.45
CA LEU A 161 -9.65 -12.64 -23.26
C LEU A 161 -9.50 -13.12 -24.71
N ILE A 162 -8.29 -13.09 -25.28
CA ILE A 162 -8.03 -13.65 -26.62
C ILE A 162 -8.35 -15.15 -26.62
N GLU A 163 -7.99 -15.87 -25.56
CA GLU A 163 -8.27 -17.30 -25.42
C GLU A 163 -9.76 -17.59 -25.20
N GLN A 164 -10.49 -16.68 -24.55
CA GLN A 164 -11.90 -16.87 -24.18
C GLN A 164 -12.87 -16.43 -25.28
N GLU A 165 -12.71 -15.21 -25.81
CA GLU A 165 -13.69 -14.51 -26.64
C GLU A 165 -13.15 -14.20 -28.06
N GLY A 166 -11.88 -14.53 -28.30
CA GLY A 166 -11.21 -14.29 -29.57
C GLY A 166 -10.58 -12.90 -29.68
N ARG A 167 -9.65 -12.79 -30.64
CA ARG A 167 -8.76 -11.62 -30.77
C ARG A 167 -9.50 -10.31 -31.02
N ALA A 168 -10.55 -10.31 -31.83
CA ALA A 168 -11.26 -9.08 -32.18
C ALA A 168 -11.93 -8.45 -30.95
N VAL A 169 -12.64 -9.28 -30.15
CA VAL A 169 -13.32 -8.84 -28.93
C VAL A 169 -12.31 -8.39 -27.88
N ALA A 170 -11.26 -9.18 -27.65
CA ALA A 170 -10.23 -8.85 -26.66
C ALA A 170 -9.51 -7.53 -26.95
N THR A 171 -9.23 -7.22 -28.22
CA THR A 171 -8.64 -5.93 -28.60
C THR A 171 -9.60 -4.77 -28.34
N ALA A 172 -10.88 -4.90 -28.68
CA ALA A 172 -11.88 -3.86 -28.43
C ALA A 172 -12.04 -3.58 -26.92
N VAL A 173 -12.10 -4.64 -26.10
CA VAL A 173 -12.13 -4.51 -24.62
C VAL A 173 -10.86 -3.83 -24.11
N PHE A 174 -9.69 -4.20 -24.62
CA PHE A 174 -8.41 -3.62 -24.21
C PHE A 174 -8.32 -2.13 -24.52
N GLU A 175 -8.71 -1.71 -25.72
CA GLU A 175 -8.72 -0.29 -26.13
C GLU A 175 -9.70 0.53 -25.27
N GLN A 176 -10.90 0.01 -25.04
CA GLN A 176 -11.89 0.65 -24.17
C GLN A 176 -11.41 0.72 -22.70
N ALA A 177 -10.73 -0.31 -22.22
CA ALA A 177 -10.16 -0.35 -20.86
C ALA A 177 -9.05 0.69 -20.67
N ILE A 178 -8.25 0.99 -21.70
CA ILE A 178 -7.27 2.07 -21.64
C ILE A 178 -7.98 3.40 -21.38
N GLU A 179 -9.02 3.72 -22.14
CA GLU A 179 -9.77 4.99 -21.97
C GLU A 179 -10.48 5.07 -20.61
N ILE A 180 -11.05 3.96 -20.14
CA ILE A 180 -11.64 3.90 -18.80
C ILE A 180 -10.57 4.10 -17.72
N ALA A 181 -9.40 3.46 -17.82
CA ALA A 181 -8.31 3.65 -16.86
C ALA A 181 -7.82 5.11 -16.85
N ARG A 182 -7.75 5.78 -18.02
CA ARG A 182 -7.46 7.21 -18.10
C ARG A 182 -8.52 8.07 -17.42
N SER A 183 -9.80 7.72 -17.56
CA SER A 183 -10.92 8.39 -16.87
C SER A 183 -10.82 8.28 -15.34
N PHE A 184 -10.16 7.24 -14.82
CA PHE A 184 -9.86 7.11 -13.39
C PHE A 184 -8.73 8.03 -12.90
N GLY A 185 -8.09 8.76 -13.82
CA GLY A 185 -6.97 9.66 -13.57
C GLY A 185 -5.60 8.98 -13.57
N GLU A 186 -5.50 7.78 -14.15
CA GLU A 186 -4.25 7.01 -14.22
C GLU A 186 -3.44 7.38 -15.47
N PRO A 187 -2.09 7.45 -15.38
CA PRO A 187 -1.25 7.71 -16.54
C PRO A 187 -1.03 6.43 -17.34
N VAL A 188 -1.81 6.23 -18.41
CA VAL A 188 -1.82 4.98 -19.20
C VAL A 188 -1.16 5.15 -20.57
N LEU A 189 -1.26 6.32 -21.18
CA LEU A 189 -0.64 6.63 -22.47
C LEU A 189 0.63 7.47 -22.34
N GLU A 190 1.33 7.63 -23.46
CA GLU A 190 2.47 8.53 -23.54
C GLU A 190 2.04 9.99 -23.48
N GLY A 191 2.69 10.76 -22.59
CA GLY A 191 2.30 12.14 -22.30
C GLY A 191 1.26 12.30 -21.18
N ASP A 192 0.60 11.22 -20.74
CA ASP A 192 -0.31 11.29 -19.59
C ASP A 192 0.50 11.58 -18.29
N ASN A 193 -0.04 12.50 -17.49
CA ASN A 193 0.44 12.78 -16.13
C ASN A 193 -0.67 12.48 -15.13
N TRP A 194 -0.30 12.21 -13.88
CA TRP A 194 -1.27 12.10 -12.79
C TRP A 194 -2.14 13.35 -12.72
N VAL A 195 -3.46 13.17 -12.58
CA VAL A 195 -4.38 14.26 -12.23
C VAL A 195 -3.87 14.90 -10.92
N HIS A 196 -3.85 16.23 -10.90
CA HIS A 196 -3.11 17.05 -9.93
C HIS A 196 -3.12 16.52 -8.48
N PRO A 197 -2.03 16.71 -7.70
CA PRO A 197 -1.88 16.21 -6.33
C PRO A 197 -2.93 16.69 -5.30
N ASN A 198 -3.82 17.61 -5.69
CA ASN A 198 -4.92 18.11 -4.86
C ASN A 198 -6.27 17.40 -5.16
N ASP A 199 -6.35 16.60 -6.21
CA ASP A 199 -7.53 15.82 -6.59
C ASP A 199 -7.12 14.41 -7.07
N PRO A 200 -6.70 13.53 -6.15
CA PRO A 200 -6.38 12.16 -6.49
C PRO A 200 -7.65 11.45 -6.97
N GLY A 201 -7.71 11.10 -8.25
CA GLY A 201 -8.80 10.32 -8.84
C GLY A 201 -9.12 9.07 -8.02
N GLN A 202 -10.36 8.58 -8.11
CA GLN A 202 -10.96 7.62 -7.18
C GLN A 202 -10.13 6.33 -6.94
N LEU A 203 -9.25 5.97 -7.88
CA LEU A 203 -8.44 4.76 -7.87
C LEU A 203 -6.92 4.99 -7.87
N THR A 204 -6.46 6.24 -7.89
CA THR A 204 -5.04 6.63 -7.98
C THR A 204 -4.13 6.08 -6.85
N ASN A 205 -4.72 5.55 -5.77
CA ASN A 205 -4.02 4.93 -4.64
C ASN A 205 -4.18 3.41 -4.56
N ARG A 206 -4.72 2.76 -5.60
CA ARG A 206 -4.96 1.31 -5.65
C ARG A 206 -3.85 0.58 -6.39
N PRO A 207 -3.67 -0.73 -6.16
CA PRO A 207 -2.78 -1.57 -6.96
C PRO A 207 -3.02 -1.46 -8.46
N ALA A 208 -1.96 -1.53 -9.27
CA ALA A 208 -2.10 -1.48 -10.73
C ALA A 208 -3.01 -2.62 -11.25
N SER A 209 -2.91 -3.80 -10.63
CA SER A 209 -3.77 -4.95 -10.91
C SER A 209 -5.25 -4.69 -10.66
N VAL A 210 -5.59 -3.99 -9.56
CA VAL A 210 -6.97 -3.63 -9.20
C VAL A 210 -7.53 -2.59 -10.16
N VAL A 211 -6.71 -1.61 -10.54
CA VAL A 211 -7.10 -0.57 -11.50
C VAL A 211 -7.34 -1.18 -12.87
N ALA A 212 -6.40 -1.98 -13.37
CA ALA A 212 -6.52 -2.67 -14.66
C ALA A 212 -7.72 -3.62 -14.67
N GLY A 213 -7.92 -4.41 -13.61
CA GLY A 213 -9.06 -5.31 -13.51
C GLY A 213 -10.40 -4.57 -13.54
N ARG A 214 -10.53 -3.46 -12.79
CA ARG A 214 -11.74 -2.62 -12.85
C ARG A 214 -11.98 -2.02 -14.23
N ALA A 215 -10.92 -1.56 -14.89
CA ALA A 215 -11.02 -0.97 -16.22
C ALA A 215 -11.45 -2.00 -17.26
N ILE A 216 -10.90 -3.23 -17.21
CA ILE A 216 -11.29 -4.34 -18.09
C ILE A 216 -12.73 -4.75 -17.84
N MET A 217 -13.13 -4.98 -16.59
CA MET A 217 -14.51 -5.38 -16.27
C MET A 217 -15.52 -4.31 -16.72
N ALA A 218 -15.24 -3.03 -16.46
CA ALA A 218 -16.09 -1.94 -16.92
C ALA A 218 -16.12 -1.78 -18.45
N ALA A 219 -15.02 -2.11 -19.14
CA ALA A 219 -14.96 -2.15 -20.59
C ALA A 219 -15.82 -3.28 -21.16
N MET A 220 -15.74 -4.48 -20.59
CA MET A 220 -16.59 -5.61 -20.95
C MET A 220 -18.08 -5.26 -20.76
N ASP A 221 -18.43 -4.61 -19.64
CA ASP A 221 -19.81 -4.19 -19.36
C ASP A 221 -20.29 -3.12 -20.36
N SER A 222 -19.45 -2.14 -20.68
CA SER A 222 -19.74 -1.09 -21.66
C SER A 222 -19.93 -1.64 -23.08
N LEU A 223 -19.30 -2.78 -23.39
CA LEU A 223 -19.42 -3.49 -24.65
C LEU A 223 -20.56 -4.54 -24.65
N GLY A 224 -21.35 -4.60 -23.58
CA GLY A 224 -22.50 -5.49 -23.47
C GLY A 224 -22.14 -6.97 -23.34
N MET A 225 -20.95 -7.27 -22.82
CA MET A 225 -20.52 -8.66 -22.59
C MET A 225 -21.29 -9.27 -21.42
N PRO A 226 -21.59 -10.58 -21.48
CA PRO A 226 -22.38 -11.23 -20.43
C PRO A 226 -21.58 -11.36 -19.13
N ASP A 227 -22.27 -11.33 -18.01
CA ASP A 227 -21.70 -11.47 -16.67
C ASP A 227 -20.96 -12.79 -16.45
N SER A 228 -21.36 -13.84 -17.17
CA SER A 228 -20.66 -15.12 -17.19
C SER A 228 -19.22 -14.97 -17.72
N SER A 229 -19.04 -14.19 -18.79
CA SER A 229 -17.72 -13.98 -19.40
C SER A 229 -16.79 -13.20 -18.48
N VAL A 230 -17.30 -12.23 -17.73
CA VAL A 230 -16.51 -11.48 -16.74
C VAL A 230 -16.16 -12.35 -15.53
N SER A 231 -17.11 -13.15 -15.06
CA SER A 231 -16.90 -14.07 -13.95
C SER A 231 -15.85 -15.14 -14.30
N GLU A 232 -15.89 -15.66 -15.53
CA GLU A 232 -14.90 -16.60 -16.05
C GLU A 232 -13.51 -15.96 -16.11
N LEU A 233 -13.40 -14.75 -16.64
CA LEU A 233 -12.13 -14.02 -16.70
C LEU A 233 -11.54 -13.80 -15.30
N HIS A 234 -12.36 -13.38 -14.32
CA HIS A 234 -11.93 -13.20 -12.94
C HIS A 234 -11.51 -14.54 -12.28
N SER A 235 -12.17 -15.64 -12.61
CA SER A 235 -11.77 -16.96 -12.13
C SER A 235 -10.41 -17.40 -12.67
N ARG A 236 -10.08 -17.05 -13.93
CA ARG A 236 -8.80 -17.37 -14.56
C ARG A 236 -7.66 -16.48 -14.06
N TYR A 237 -7.96 -15.22 -13.78
CA TYR A 237 -7.00 -14.25 -13.25
C TYR A 237 -7.56 -13.51 -12.02
N PRO A 238 -7.53 -14.15 -10.84
CA PRO A 238 -8.07 -13.56 -9.62
C PRO A 238 -7.16 -12.44 -9.11
N VAL A 239 -7.75 -11.30 -8.75
CA VAL A 239 -7.03 -10.18 -8.13
C VAL A 239 -7.69 -9.82 -6.81
N ASP A 240 -6.90 -9.89 -5.74
CA ASP A 240 -7.34 -9.53 -4.39
C ASP A 240 -7.92 -8.10 -4.35
N ASN A 241 -9.07 -7.93 -3.70
CA ASN A 241 -9.87 -6.70 -3.62
C ASN A 241 -10.76 -6.36 -4.84
N LEU A 242 -10.91 -7.26 -5.82
CA LEU A 242 -11.97 -7.18 -6.84
C LEU A 242 -13.26 -7.92 -6.44
N GLU A 243 -13.21 -8.80 -5.43
CA GLU A 243 -14.37 -9.59 -4.97
C GLU A 243 -15.58 -8.72 -4.61
N THR A 244 -15.39 -7.67 -3.81
CA THR A 244 -16.49 -6.74 -3.46
C THR A 244 -17.04 -5.94 -4.65
N PHE A 245 -16.28 -5.81 -5.75
CA PHE A 245 -16.78 -5.20 -6.99
C PHE A 245 -17.64 -6.20 -7.77
N MET A 246 -17.17 -7.45 -7.87
CA MET A 246 -17.92 -8.57 -8.45
C MET A 246 -19.24 -8.84 -7.71
N GLU A 247 -19.22 -8.84 -6.37
CA GLU A 247 -20.41 -9.07 -5.53
C GLU A 247 -21.48 -7.97 -5.72
N ARG A 248 -21.06 -6.72 -5.85
CA ARG A 248 -21.98 -5.60 -6.13
C ARG A 248 -22.62 -5.74 -7.50
N ARG A 249 -21.85 -6.21 -8.49
CA ARG A 249 -22.34 -6.41 -9.85
C ARG A 249 -23.37 -7.54 -9.94
N GLY A 250 -23.07 -8.68 -9.32
CA GLY A 250 -24.02 -9.79 -9.22
C GLY A 250 -25.29 -9.45 -8.43
N SER A 251 -25.23 -8.46 -7.52
CA SER A 251 -26.40 -7.94 -6.81
C SER A 251 -27.26 -6.99 -7.65
N GLN A 252 -26.66 -6.31 -8.63
CA GLN A 252 -27.33 -5.37 -9.53
C GLN A 252 -28.15 -6.12 -10.60
N VAL A 253 -27.60 -7.21 -11.15
CA VAL A 253 -28.32 -8.12 -12.07
C VAL A 253 -29.55 -8.74 -11.41
N ARG A 254 -29.46 -9.14 -10.14
CA ARG A 254 -30.60 -9.68 -9.38
C ARG A 254 -31.70 -8.65 -9.09
N GLY A 255 -31.44 -7.35 -9.25
CA GLY A 255 -32.43 -6.29 -9.07
C GLY A 255 -33.26 -6.07 -10.33
N ASP A 256 -32.65 -6.18 -11.50
CA ASP A 256 -33.32 -5.97 -12.80
C ASP A 256 -34.20 -7.18 -13.18
N ASP A 257 -33.93 -8.38 -12.67
CA ASP A 257 -34.76 -9.58 -12.85
C ASP A 257 -36.11 -9.56 -12.08
N VAL A 258 -36.42 -8.49 -11.33
CA VAL A 258 -37.62 -8.42 -10.46
C VAL A 258 -38.66 -7.38 -10.93
N GLU A 259 -38.43 -6.67 -12.05
CA GLU A 259 -39.37 -5.66 -12.58
C GLU A 259 -40.20 -6.11 -13.80
N GLU A 260 -40.46 -7.41 -13.97
CA GLU A 260 -41.36 -7.89 -15.03
C GLU A 260 -42.45 -8.86 -14.53
N GLU A 261 -43.19 -8.51 -13.47
CA GLU A 261 -44.58 -8.94 -13.28
C GLU A 261 -45.37 -7.92 -12.43
N ALA A 262 -46.10 -7.00 -13.09
CA ALA A 262 -47.29 -6.33 -12.55
C ALA A 262 -48.16 -5.74 -13.67
#